data_AF-A0A9E5CWU8-F1
#
_entry.id   AF-A0A9E5CWU8-F1
#
_cell.length_a   1.000
_cell.length_b   1.000
_cell.length_c   1.000
_cell.angle_alpha   90.00
_cell.angle_beta   90.00
_cell.angle_gamma   90.00
#
_symmetry.space_group_name_H-M   'P 1'
#
loop_
_entity.id
_entity.type
_entity.pdbx_description
1 polymer ?
#
loop_
_entity_poly.entity_id
_entity_poly.type
_entity_poly.pdbx_seq_one_letter_code
_entity_poly.pdbx_strand_id
1 'polypeptide(L)'
;TMVGLCGVPQRRFRGLVRFLEGYADGEDAPYDDRPADMPLPRFLRVASDDLKAFYMEARMCQRQDHRNNDLQRWFWSETAAGALLARVAERLTADGDERAAQGIAR
;
A
#
# COMPACT_ATOMS: atom_id res chain seq x y z
N THR A 1 -6.81 -15.43 0.37
CA THR A 1 -5.91 -14.28 0.58
C THR A 1 -6.74 -13.13 1.07
N MET A 2 -6.27 -12.38 2.07
CA MET A 2 -6.89 -11.16 2.61
C MET A 2 -6.68 -9.94 1.68
N VAL A 3 -5.93 -10.12 0.59
CA VAL A 3 -5.71 -9.12 -0.48
C VAL A 3 -6.89 -9.02 -1.45
N GLY A 4 -7.09 -7.85 -2.04
CA GLY A 4 -7.98 -7.58 -3.17
C GLY A 4 -9.01 -6.46 -2.95
N LEU A 5 -8.94 -5.72 -1.84
CA LEU A 5 -9.89 -4.65 -1.51
C LEU A 5 -9.88 -3.50 -2.53
N CYS A 6 -8.74 -3.22 -3.16
CA CYS A 6 -8.64 -2.17 -4.18
C CYS A 6 -9.16 -2.58 -5.55
N GLY A 7 -9.49 -3.86 -5.76
CA GLY A 7 -9.96 -4.40 -7.04
C GLY A 7 -8.86 -4.64 -8.08
N VAL A 8 -7.59 -4.30 -7.78
CA VAL A 8 -6.46 -4.56 -8.69
C VAL A 8 -5.98 -6.00 -8.53
N PRO A 9 -5.97 -6.82 -9.61
CA PRO A 9 -5.44 -8.18 -9.53
C PRO A 9 -3.94 -8.19 -9.20
N GLN A 10 -3.48 -9.15 -8.38
CA GLN A 10 -2.06 -9.28 -7.99
C GLN A 10 -1.07 -9.24 -9.17
N ARG A 11 -1.41 -9.87 -10.29
CA ARG A 11 -0.59 -9.85 -11.54
C ARG A 11 -0.35 -8.44 -12.11
N ARG A 12 -1.14 -7.45 -11.69
CA ARG A 12 -1.03 -6.04 -12.09
C ARG A 12 -0.39 -5.17 -10.99
N PHE A 13 0.05 -5.73 -9.86
CA PHE A 13 0.68 -4.96 -8.79
C PHE A 13 1.91 -4.18 -9.22
N ARG A 14 2.64 -4.64 -10.25
CA ARG A 14 3.74 -3.86 -10.83
C ARG A 14 3.28 -2.49 -11.34
N GLY A 15 2.09 -2.41 -11.95
CA GLY A 15 1.50 -1.14 -12.39
C GLY A 15 1.05 -0.30 -11.20
N LEU A 16 0.44 -0.94 -10.20
CA LEU A 16 0.01 -0.27 -8.97
C LEU A 16 1.20 0.35 -8.22
N VAL A 17 2.30 -0.37 -8.08
CA VAL A 17 3.52 0.12 -7.42
C VAL A 17 4.06 1.36 -8.15
N ARG A 18 4.13 1.33 -9.48
CA ARG A 18 4.58 2.49 -10.28
C ARG A 18 3.67 3.70 -10.10
N PHE A 19 2.36 3.47 -10.03
CA PHE A 19 1.41 4.53 -9.75
C PHE A 19 1.63 5.14 -8.35
N LEU A 20 1.84 4.30 -7.34
CA LEU A 20 2.13 4.76 -5.98
C LEU A 20 3.47 5.51 -5.89
N GLU A 21 4.49 5.08 -6.65
CA GLU A 21 5.78 5.78 -6.78
C GLU A 21 5.57 7.18 -7.35
N GLY A 22 4.89 7.29 -8.51
CA GLY A 22 4.58 8.58 -9.13
C GLY A 22 3.78 9.50 -8.19
N TYR A 23 2.73 8.98 -7.54
CA TYR A 23 1.96 9.76 -6.56
C TYR A 23 2.85 10.25 -5.39
N ALA A 24 3.71 9.38 -4.85
CA ALA A 24 4.65 9.75 -3.79
C ALA A 24 5.74 10.75 -4.24
N ASP A 25 6.00 10.85 -5.54
CA ASP A 25 6.90 11.84 -6.17
C ASP A 25 6.17 13.14 -6.57
N GLY A 26 4.84 13.23 -6.33
CA GLY A 26 4.02 14.40 -6.62
C GLY A 26 3.42 14.42 -8.03
N GLU A 27 3.42 13.29 -8.74
CA GLU A 27 2.70 13.15 -10.01
C GLU A 27 1.20 12.93 -9.78
N ASP A 28 0.38 13.77 -10.39
CA ASP A 28 -1.09 13.65 -10.38
C ASP A 28 -1.61 12.87 -11.59
N ALA A 29 -0.92 11.76 -11.94
CA ALA A 29 -1.30 10.93 -13.07
C ALA A 29 -2.54 10.08 -12.76
N PRO A 30 -3.49 9.93 -13.71
CA PRO A 30 -4.60 9.01 -13.53
C PRO A 30 -4.11 7.55 -13.51
N TYR A 31 -4.88 6.69 -12.84
CA TYR A 31 -4.63 5.24 -12.80
C TYR A 31 -5.84 4.48 -13.31
N ASP A 32 -5.70 3.85 -14.47
CA ASP A 32 -6.81 3.21 -15.20
C ASP A 32 -7.45 2.04 -14.44
N ASP A 33 -6.71 1.36 -13.56
CA ASP A 33 -7.24 0.24 -12.77
C ASP A 33 -7.93 0.69 -11.47
N ARG A 34 -8.02 2.00 -11.20
CA ARG A 34 -8.79 2.52 -10.06
C ARG A 34 -10.30 2.44 -10.40
N PRO A 35 -11.14 1.83 -9.54
CA PRO A 35 -12.59 1.88 -9.72
C PRO A 35 -13.11 3.33 -9.81
N ALA A 36 -13.95 3.61 -10.81
CA ALA A 36 -14.38 4.98 -11.13
C ALA A 36 -15.14 5.68 -9.99
N ASP A 37 -15.83 4.90 -9.16
CA ASP A 37 -16.62 5.35 -8.00
C ASP A 37 -15.79 5.47 -6.71
N MET A 38 -14.50 5.14 -6.74
CA MET A 38 -13.64 5.16 -5.55
C MET A 38 -12.78 6.43 -5.50
N PRO A 39 -12.97 7.31 -4.50
CA PRO A 39 -12.11 8.48 -4.31
C PRO A 39 -10.64 8.09 -4.17
N LEU A 40 -9.74 8.91 -4.69
CA LEU A 40 -8.29 8.64 -4.68
C LEU A 40 -7.74 8.34 -3.26
N PRO A 41 -8.05 9.11 -2.20
CA PRO A 41 -7.55 8.82 -0.86
C PRO A 41 -8.01 7.45 -0.34
N ARG A 42 -9.26 7.07 -0.65
CA ARG A 42 -9.80 5.75 -0.32
C ARG A 42 -9.07 4.66 -1.09
N PHE A 43 -8.84 4.87 -2.39
CA PHE A 43 -8.13 3.92 -3.24
C PHE A 43 -6.70 3.67 -2.75
N LEU A 44 -5.94 4.74 -2.48
CA LEU A 44 -4.57 4.66 -1.96
C LEU A 44 -4.52 3.89 -0.64
N ARG A 45 -5.48 4.11 0.26
CA ARG A 45 -5.60 3.36 1.51
C ARG A 45 -5.80 1.87 1.27
N VAL A 46 -6.83 1.47 0.51
CA VAL A 46 -7.13 0.05 0.32
C VAL A 46 -6.08 -0.67 -0.55
N ALA A 47 -5.45 0.03 -1.49
CA ALA A 47 -4.31 -0.47 -2.25
C ALA A 47 -3.10 -0.73 -1.34
N SER A 48 -2.87 0.16 -0.37
CA SER A 48 -1.83 -0.03 0.64
C SER A 48 -2.12 -1.25 1.52
N ASP A 49 -3.37 -1.46 1.92
CA ASP A 49 -3.77 -2.63 2.72
C ASP A 49 -3.55 -3.94 1.93
N ASP A 50 -3.84 -3.95 0.63
CA ASP A 50 -3.58 -5.09 -0.24
C ASP A 50 -2.08 -5.39 -0.39
N LEU A 51 -1.23 -4.37 -0.52
CA LEU A 51 0.22 -4.56 -0.57
C LEU A 51 0.77 -5.08 0.76
N LYS A 52 0.33 -4.52 1.90
CA LYS A 52 0.71 -5.02 3.23
C LYS A 52 0.34 -6.50 3.38
N ALA A 53 -0.92 -6.84 3.09
CA ALA A 53 -1.40 -8.21 3.20
C ALA A 53 -0.63 -9.16 2.27
N PHE A 54 -0.34 -8.75 1.04
CA PHE A 54 0.47 -9.56 0.10
C PHE A 54 1.86 -9.87 0.65
N TYR A 55 2.57 -8.87 1.17
CA TYR A 55 3.91 -9.06 1.74
C TYR A 55 3.86 -9.91 3.02
N MET A 56 2.87 -9.68 3.89
CA MET A 56 2.71 -10.43 5.14
C MET A 56 2.39 -11.91 4.87
N GLU A 57 1.45 -12.19 3.96
CA GLU A 57 1.10 -13.56 3.57
C GLU A 57 2.32 -14.28 2.97
N ALA A 58 3.04 -13.62 2.05
CA ALA A 58 4.25 -14.18 1.45
C ALA A 58 5.32 -14.50 2.51
N ARG A 59 5.53 -13.59 3.48
CA ARG A 59 6.52 -13.77 4.54
C ARG A 59 6.14 -14.90 5.50
N MET A 60 4.87 -15.00 5.88
CA MET A 60 4.36 -16.09 6.72
C MET A 60 4.52 -17.46 6.04
N CYS A 61 4.27 -17.55 4.72
CA CYS A 61 4.48 -18.79 3.98
C CYS A 61 5.97 -19.21 3.96
N GLN A 62 6.88 -18.26 3.84
CA GLN A 62 8.33 -18.53 3.82
C GLN A 62 8.90 -18.84 5.21
N ARG A 63 8.32 -18.29 6.28
CA ARG A 63 8.82 -18.41 7.65
C ARG A 63 7.66 -18.54 8.62
N GLN A 64 7.26 -19.78 8.90
CA GLN A 64 6.07 -20.10 9.69
C GLN A 64 6.20 -19.78 11.20
N ASP A 65 7.42 -19.50 11.70
CA ASP A 65 7.72 -19.41 13.14
C ASP A 65 7.90 -17.98 13.68
N HIS A 66 7.51 -16.95 12.91
CA HIS A 66 7.67 -15.54 13.34
C HIS A 66 6.44 -15.05 14.11
N ARG A 67 6.67 -14.29 15.20
CA ARG A 67 5.60 -13.61 15.94
C ARG A 67 5.09 -12.41 15.14
N ASN A 68 3.83 -12.02 15.33
CA ASN A 68 3.18 -10.95 14.54
C ASN A 68 3.93 -9.60 14.59
N ASN A 69 4.51 -9.22 15.75
CA ASN A 69 5.29 -7.99 15.86
C ASN A 69 6.56 -7.99 14.99
N ASP A 70 7.15 -9.16 14.74
CA ASP A 70 8.34 -9.29 13.89
C ASP A 70 7.98 -9.05 12.43
N LEU A 71 6.76 -9.43 12.01
CA LEU A 71 6.27 -9.19 10.64
C LEU A 71 6.01 -7.71 10.37
N GLN A 72 5.40 -7.01 11.32
CA GLN A 72 5.18 -5.56 11.20
C GLN A 72 6.50 -4.81 11.17
N ARG A 73 7.42 -5.12 12.10
CA ARG A 73 8.75 -4.52 12.11
C ARG A 73 9.46 -4.75 10.77
N TRP A 74 9.54 -6.01 10.34
CA TRP A 74 10.17 -6.38 9.08
C TRP A 74 9.59 -5.60 7.89
N PHE A 75 8.25 -5.53 7.77
CA PHE A 75 7.62 -4.83 6.66
C PHE A 75 8.05 -3.36 6.61
N TRP A 76 7.97 -2.65 7.74
CA TRP A 76 8.24 -1.21 7.80
C TRP A 76 9.73 -0.85 7.78
N SER A 77 10.61 -1.69 8.33
CA SER A 77 12.04 -1.37 8.41
C SER A 77 12.92 -2.01 7.34
N GLU A 78 12.44 -3.06 6.65
CA GLU A 78 13.30 -3.87 5.77
C GLU A 78 12.77 -4.01 4.33
N THR A 79 11.61 -3.43 4.00
CA THR A 79 11.05 -3.55 2.65
C THR A 79 10.95 -2.20 1.94
N ALA A 80 11.26 -2.20 0.64
CA ALA A 80 11.04 -1.05 -0.23
C ALA A 80 9.55 -0.68 -0.32
N ALA A 81 8.65 -1.67 -0.22
CA ALA A 81 7.21 -1.43 -0.16
C ALA A 81 6.81 -0.65 1.10
N GLY A 82 7.35 -0.99 2.27
CA GLY A 82 7.14 -0.23 3.51
C GLY A 82 7.59 1.23 3.37
N ALA A 83 8.79 1.45 2.82
CA ALA A 83 9.30 2.80 2.56
C ALA A 83 8.42 3.59 1.58
N LEU A 84 7.95 2.95 0.51
CA LEU A 84 7.03 3.58 -0.45
C LEU A 84 5.70 3.97 0.21
N LEU A 85 5.09 3.07 0.99
CA LEU A 85 3.81 3.36 1.65
C LEU A 85 3.92 4.48 2.69
N ALA A 86 5.06 4.62 3.37
CA ALA A 86 5.32 5.76 4.25
C ALA A 86 5.28 7.08 3.47
N ARG A 87 5.97 7.15 2.32
CA ARG A 87 5.98 8.34 1.45
C ARG A 87 4.60 8.68 0.88
N VAL A 88 3.81 7.66 0.51
CA VAL A 88 2.40 7.85 0.09
C VAL A 88 1.56 8.45 1.22
N ALA A 89 1.74 7.98 2.47
CA ALA A 89 1.03 8.53 3.63
C ALA A 89 1.44 9.98 3.94
N GLU A 90 2.74 10.30 3.83
CA GLU A 90 3.25 11.66 3.98
C GLU A 90 2.62 12.59 2.95
N ARG A 91 2.57 12.18 1.66
CA ARG A 91 1.93 12.97 0.61
C ARG A 91 0.43 13.18 0.86
N LEU A 92 -0.30 12.12 1.21
CA LEU A 92 -1.73 12.23 1.56
C LEU A 92 -1.98 13.18 2.75
N THR A 93 -1.08 13.20 3.72
CA THR A 93 -1.15 14.12 4.85
C THR A 93 -0.96 15.57 4.39
N ALA A 94 0.01 15.81 3.49
CA ALA A 94 0.22 17.13 2.89
C ALA A 94 -0.98 17.60 2.04
N ASP A 95 -1.70 16.66 1.42
CA ASP A 95 -2.92 16.93 0.64
C ASP A 95 -4.18 17.14 1.53
N GLY A 96 -4.06 16.98 2.86
CA GLY A 96 -5.13 17.22 3.84
C GLY A 96 -5.98 15.99 4.21
N ASP A 97 -5.60 14.80 3.73
CA ASP A 97 -6.34 13.54 3.94
C ASP A 97 -5.74 12.68 5.08
N GLU A 98 -5.61 13.27 6.28
CA GLU A 98 -4.98 12.65 7.45
C GLU A 98 -5.57 11.27 7.81
N ARG A 99 -6.89 11.10 7.69
CA ARG A 99 -7.56 9.82 8.01
C ARG A 99 -7.18 8.70 7.05
N ALA A 100 -6.95 9.02 5.77
CA ALA A 100 -6.48 8.06 4.79
C ALA A 100 -5.01 7.73 5.07
N ALA A 101 -4.18 8.75 5.29
CA ALA A 101 -2.76 8.61 5.62
C ALA A 101 -2.49 7.73 6.84
N GLN A 102 -3.19 7.97 7.97
CA GLN A 102 -3.10 7.14 9.18
C GLN A 102 -3.53 5.68 8.95
N GLY A 103 -4.36 5.43 7.94
CA GLY A 103 -4.71 4.07 7.52
C GLY A 103 -3.59 3.35 6.77
N ILE A 104 -2.67 4.10 6.17
CA ILE A 104 -1.56 3.58 5.37
C ILE A 104 -0.36 3.30 6.27
N ALA A 105 0.15 4.32 6.96
CA ALA A 105 1.29 4.23 7.86
C ALA A 105 0.95 4.88 9.21
N ARG A 106 1.43 4.28 10.31
CA ARG A 106 1.24 4.75 11.68
C ARG A 106 2.53 4.62 12.48
#